data_AF-A0A523W356-F1
#
_entry.id   AF-A0A523W356-F1
#
_cell.length_a   1.000
_cell.length_b   1.000
_cell.length_c   1.000
_cell.angle_alpha   90.00
_cell.angle_beta   90.00
_cell.angle_gamma   90.00
#
_symmetry.space_group_name_H-M   'P 1'
#
loop_
_entity.id
_entity.type
_entity.pdbx_description
1 polymer ?
#
loop_
_entity_poly.entity_id
_entity_poly.type
_entity_poly.pdbx_seq_one_letter_code
_entity_poly.pdbx_strand_id
1 'polypeptide(L)'
;MQVYLDSMTILETEYPNVVFVYMTCNAQGTGAEGYNRYLRNEQIREYCSENEKVLFDFADLDAWWYNSNTEEWDQDTYDYSGHTVPVEHSQFHGNEAGHTTYESCEQKGRAVWWMMALLAGWESP
;
A
#
# COMPACT_ATOMS: atom_id res chain seq x y z
N MET A 1 15.22 2.51 7.16
CA MET A 1 14.08 1.61 7.40
C MET A 1 14.12 1.04 8.81
N GLN A 2 15.18 0.34 9.23
CA GLN A 2 15.22 -0.28 10.57
C GLN A 2 14.87 0.70 11.71
N VAL A 3 15.47 1.89 11.73
CA VAL A 3 15.17 2.94 12.72
C VAL A 3 13.68 3.31 12.80
N TYR A 4 12.97 3.28 11.67
CA TYR A 4 11.53 3.53 11.63
C TYR A 4 10.75 2.39 12.29
N LEU A 5 11.09 1.13 11.98
CA LEU A 5 10.45 -0.05 12.57
C LEU A 5 10.74 -0.16 14.08
N ASP A 6 11.96 0.19 14.50
CA ASP A 6 12.33 0.23 15.92
C ASP A 6 11.49 1.30 16.66
N SER A 7 11.30 2.47 16.04
CA SER A 7 10.48 3.55 16.61
C SER A 7 9.00 3.14 16.72
N MET A 8 8.48 2.43 15.71
CA MET A 8 7.10 1.90 15.75
C MET A 8 6.94 0.86 16.86
N THR A 9 7.92 -0.03 17.04
CA THR A 9 7.91 -1.03 18.12
C THR A 9 7.89 -0.39 19.51
N ILE A 10 8.59 0.74 19.68
CA ILE A 10 8.55 1.52 20.93
C ILE A 10 7.13 2.06 21.17
N LEU A 11 6.51 2.67 20.17
CA LEU A 11 5.15 3.21 20.28
C LEU A 11 4.13 2.12 20.62
N GLU A 12 4.22 0.95 20.00
CA GLU A 12 3.37 -0.20 20.32
C GLU A 12 3.51 -0.64 21.78
N THR A 13 4.73 -0.61 22.31
CA THR A 13 5.00 -0.95 23.72
C THR A 13 4.44 0.10 24.68
N GLU A 14 4.53 1.38 24.32
CA GLU A 14 4.01 2.49 25.12
C GLU A 14 2.47 2.57 25.11
N TYR A 15 1.83 2.10 24.04
CA TYR A 15 0.38 2.18 23.82
C TYR A 15 -0.25 0.82 23.49
N PRO A 16 -0.28 -0.14 24.44
CA PRO A 16 -0.70 -1.52 24.17
C PRO A 16 -2.18 -1.68 23.79
N ASN A 17 -3.01 -0.65 23.99
CA ASN A 17 -4.43 -0.65 23.63
C ASN A 17 -4.72 0.08 22.30
N VAL A 18 -3.68 0.58 21.62
CA VAL A 18 -3.81 1.24 20.32
C VAL A 18 -3.44 0.24 19.23
N VAL A 19 -4.30 0.13 18.22
CA VAL A 19 -3.98 -0.65 17.02
C VAL A 19 -3.15 0.23 16.09
N PHE A 20 -1.90 -0.17 15.87
CA PHE A 20 -1.02 0.47 14.90
C PHE A 20 -1.20 -0.17 13.52
N VAL A 21 -1.49 0.67 12.53
CA VAL A 21 -1.60 0.27 11.13
C VAL A 21 -0.33 0.73 10.41
N TYR A 22 0.42 -0.22 9.88
CA TYR A 22 1.56 0.04 9.01
C TYR A 22 1.08 0.34 7.61
N MET A 23 1.85 1.10 6.85
CA MET A 23 1.46 1.55 5.52
C MET A 23 2.67 1.56 4.60
N THR A 24 2.56 0.96 3.41
CA THR A 24 3.58 1.11 2.37
C THR A 24 3.56 2.53 1.80
N CYS A 25 4.68 2.98 1.21
CA CYS A 25 4.67 4.19 0.39
C CYS A 25 3.85 3.96 -0.90
N ASN A 26 3.59 5.03 -1.66
CA ASN A 26 2.96 4.91 -2.98
C ASN A 26 3.83 4.13 -4.00
N ALA A 27 3.25 3.71 -5.12
CA ALA A 27 3.95 3.02 -6.20
C ALA A 27 4.40 3.98 -7.33
N GLN A 28 4.48 5.29 -7.08
CA GLN A 28 4.74 6.27 -8.13
C GLN A 28 6.20 6.31 -8.58
N GLY A 29 6.42 6.50 -9.88
CA GLY A 29 7.75 6.68 -10.47
C GLY A 29 8.46 5.38 -10.84
N THR A 30 9.47 5.50 -11.68
CA THR A 30 10.20 4.37 -12.27
C THR A 30 11.71 4.50 -12.05
N GLY A 31 12.49 3.59 -12.63
CA GLY A 31 13.95 3.61 -12.54
C GLY A 31 14.48 3.36 -11.12
N ALA A 32 15.66 3.91 -10.82
CA ALA A 32 16.35 3.66 -9.55
C ALA A 32 15.55 4.13 -8.32
N GLU A 33 14.84 5.25 -8.43
CA GLU A 33 14.03 5.79 -7.34
C GLU A 33 12.79 4.95 -7.06
N GLY A 34 12.06 4.56 -8.12
CA GLY A 34 10.92 3.65 -8.00
C GLY A 34 11.34 2.30 -7.43
N TYR A 35 12.47 1.76 -7.90
CA TYR A 35 12.98 0.48 -7.41
C TYR A 35 13.39 0.55 -5.94
N ASN A 36 14.06 1.64 -5.53
CA ASN A 36 14.38 1.84 -4.12
C ASN A 36 13.12 1.95 -3.24
N ARG A 37 12.06 2.62 -3.73
CA ARG A 37 10.76 2.69 -3.03
C ARG A 37 10.11 1.31 -2.92
N TYR A 38 10.11 0.54 -4.00
CA TYR A 38 9.66 -0.86 -3.98
C TYR A 38 10.40 -1.68 -2.91
N LEU A 39 11.73 -1.61 -2.87
CA LEU A 39 12.50 -2.31 -1.83
C LEU A 39 12.16 -1.86 -0.40
N ARG A 40 11.77 -0.59 -0.20
CA ARG A 40 11.29 -0.13 1.11
C ARG A 40 9.90 -0.67 1.44
N ASN A 41 9.01 -0.77 0.47
CA ASN A 41 7.69 -1.36 0.63
C ASN A 41 7.79 -2.85 0.97
N GLU A 42 8.69 -3.60 0.31
CA GLU A 42 8.94 -5.01 0.64
C GLU A 42 9.39 -5.20 2.08
N GLN A 43 10.25 -4.32 2.60
CA GLN A 43 10.67 -4.38 4.01
C GLN A 43 9.52 -4.15 5.01
N ILE A 44 8.55 -3.30 4.67
CA ILE A 44 7.36 -3.10 5.50
C ILE A 44 6.47 -4.34 5.44
N ARG A 45 6.25 -4.89 4.24
CA ARG A 45 5.46 -6.12 4.03
C ARG A 45 6.04 -7.29 4.80
N GLU A 46 7.35 -7.50 4.69
CA GLU A 46 8.09 -8.54 5.41
C GLU A 46 7.92 -8.36 6.93
N TYR A 47 8.18 -7.16 7.46
CA TYR A 47 8.00 -6.88 8.89
C TYR A 47 6.57 -7.15 9.36
N CYS A 48 5.55 -6.72 8.60
CA CYS A 48 4.16 -6.95 8.97
C CYS A 48 3.80 -8.45 8.96
N SER A 49 4.25 -9.20 7.95
CA SER A 49 4.00 -10.62 7.85
C SER A 49 4.70 -11.42 8.94
N GLU A 50 5.93 -11.05 9.32
CA GLU A 50 6.71 -11.75 10.34
C GLU A 50 6.21 -11.48 11.76
N ASN A 51 5.58 -10.32 12.00
CA ASN A 51 5.20 -9.84 13.33
C ASN A 51 3.68 -9.68 13.50
N GLU A 52 2.89 -10.26 12.60
CA GLU A 52 1.42 -10.25 12.62
C GLU A 52 0.83 -8.83 12.75
N LYS A 53 1.40 -7.86 12.02
CA LYS A 53 0.95 -6.46 12.06
C LYS A 53 -0.17 -6.22 11.06
N VAL A 54 -0.99 -5.22 11.36
CA VAL A 54 -1.98 -4.70 10.41
C VAL A 54 -1.27 -3.85 9.36
N LEU A 55 -1.49 -4.17 8.08
CA LEU A 55 -0.91 -3.47 6.93
C LEU A 55 -2.00 -2.87 6.04
N PHE A 56 -1.88 -1.56 5.77
CA PHE A 56 -2.58 -0.87 4.69
C PHE A 56 -1.62 -0.70 3.50
N ASP A 57 -1.71 -1.60 2.52
CA ASP A 57 -0.76 -1.64 1.40
C ASP A 57 -1.14 -0.67 0.28
N PHE A 58 -0.76 0.60 0.44
CA PHE A 58 -1.01 1.66 -0.54
C PHE A 58 -0.34 1.37 -1.89
N ALA A 59 0.91 0.89 -1.92
CA ALA A 59 1.58 0.58 -3.18
C ALA A 59 0.88 -0.51 -3.98
N ASP A 60 0.30 -1.52 -3.32
CA ASP A 60 -0.47 -2.54 -4.02
C ASP A 60 -1.77 -1.96 -4.59
N LEU A 61 -2.48 -1.15 -3.78
CA LEU A 61 -3.66 -0.41 -4.23
C LEU A 61 -3.37 0.62 -5.34
N ASP A 62 -2.14 1.11 -5.46
CA ASP A 62 -1.73 1.96 -6.57
C ASP A 62 -1.46 1.18 -7.84
N ALA A 63 -0.94 -0.05 -7.73
CA ALA A 63 -0.46 -0.80 -8.89
C ALA A 63 -1.56 -1.61 -9.58
N TRP A 64 -2.61 -1.97 -8.84
CA TRP A 64 -3.73 -2.77 -9.34
C TRP A 64 -4.98 -1.93 -9.63
N TRP A 65 -5.59 -2.17 -10.79
CA TRP A 65 -6.87 -1.59 -11.15
C TRP A 65 -7.83 -2.67 -11.67
N TYR A 66 -9.10 -2.57 -11.30
CA TYR A 66 -10.12 -3.51 -11.77
C TYR A 66 -10.78 -2.99 -13.05
N ASN A 67 -10.56 -3.69 -14.16
CA ASN A 67 -11.13 -3.34 -15.44
C ASN A 67 -12.56 -3.87 -15.56
N SER A 68 -13.55 -2.98 -15.42
CA SER A 68 -14.96 -3.37 -15.52
C SER A 68 -15.42 -3.87 -16.89
N ASN A 69 -14.63 -3.67 -17.95
CA ASN A 69 -14.97 -4.16 -19.29
C ASN A 69 -14.53 -5.62 -19.50
N THR A 70 -13.41 -6.02 -18.89
CA THR A 70 -12.88 -7.39 -18.97
C THR A 70 -13.20 -8.21 -17.73
N GLU A 71 -13.71 -7.57 -16.67
CA GLU A 71 -13.96 -8.15 -15.34
C GLU A 71 -12.70 -8.73 -14.68
N GLU A 72 -11.53 -8.20 -15.03
CA GLU A 72 -10.22 -8.68 -14.58
C GLU A 72 -9.44 -7.58 -13.85
N TRP A 73 -8.55 -8.00 -12.96
CA TRP A 73 -7.56 -7.12 -12.34
C TRP A 73 -6.34 -6.99 -13.24
N ASP A 74 -5.92 -5.75 -13.48
CA ASP A 74 -4.72 -5.40 -14.24
C ASP A 74 -3.67 -4.76 -13.32
N GLN A 75 -2.41 -5.10 -13.54
CA GLN A 75 -1.28 -4.57 -12.77
C GLN A 75 -0.28 -3.90 -13.70
N ASP A 76 0.01 -2.63 -13.41
CA ASP A 76 1.11 -1.95 -14.09
C ASP A 76 2.45 -2.26 -13.42
N THR A 77 3.44 -2.54 -14.26
CA THR A 77 4.81 -2.85 -13.85
C THR A 77 5.82 -2.23 -14.81
N TYR A 78 7.08 -2.13 -14.39
CA TYR A 78 8.21 -1.81 -15.25
C TYR A 78 9.40 -2.72 -14.94
N ASP A 79 10.28 -2.93 -15.93
CA ASP A 79 11.56 -3.61 -15.70
C ASP A 79 12.60 -2.64 -15.13
N TYR A 80 13.29 -3.08 -14.09
CA TYR A 80 14.50 -2.43 -13.63
C TYR A 80 15.58 -3.45 -13.32
N SER A 81 16.62 -3.48 -14.16
CA SER A 81 17.77 -4.39 -14.01
C SER A 81 17.35 -5.88 -13.93
N GLY A 82 16.33 -6.28 -14.69
CA GLY A 82 15.82 -7.66 -14.69
C GLY A 82 14.83 -7.97 -13.57
N HIS A 83 14.37 -6.98 -12.81
CA HIS A 83 13.28 -7.10 -11.85
C HIS A 83 12.00 -6.49 -12.41
N THR A 84 10.89 -7.23 -12.35
CA THR A 84 9.55 -6.68 -12.56
C THR A 84 9.12 -5.94 -11.30
N VAL A 85 8.92 -4.63 -11.42
CA VAL A 85 8.60 -3.75 -10.29
C VAL A 85 7.19 -3.17 -10.47
N PRO A 86 6.27 -3.35 -9.50
CA PRO A 86 4.97 -2.69 -9.54
C PRO A 86 5.09 -1.16 -9.55
N VAL A 87 4.24 -0.50 -10.33
CA VAL A 87 4.17 0.97 -10.43
C VAL A 87 2.72 1.41 -10.43
N GLU A 88 2.46 2.67 -10.06
CA GLU A 88 1.13 3.28 -10.16
C GLU A 88 0.48 2.98 -11.51
N HIS A 89 -0.73 2.42 -11.44
CA HIS A 89 -1.51 2.07 -12.60
C HIS A 89 -1.86 3.33 -13.39
N SER A 90 -1.73 3.26 -14.70
CA SER A 90 -1.90 4.37 -15.64
C SER A 90 -3.28 5.01 -15.56
N GLN A 91 -4.30 4.24 -15.16
CA GLN A 91 -5.65 4.73 -14.84
C GLN A 91 -5.68 5.74 -13.67
N PHE A 92 -4.73 5.64 -12.75
CA PHE A 92 -4.63 6.54 -11.59
C PHE A 92 -3.72 7.75 -11.84
N HIS A 93 -3.09 7.86 -13.02
CA HIS A 93 -2.28 9.02 -13.36
C HIS A 93 -3.13 10.29 -13.46
N GLY A 94 -2.89 11.24 -12.56
CA GLY A 94 -3.60 12.51 -12.59
C GLY A 94 -3.28 13.42 -11.42
N ASN A 95 -3.91 14.59 -11.43
CA ASN A 95 -3.77 15.58 -10.37
C ASN A 95 -5.11 16.27 -10.09
N GLU A 96 -6.15 15.46 -9.93
CA GLU A 96 -7.50 15.93 -9.64
C GLU A 96 -7.67 16.28 -8.15
N ALA A 97 -6.91 15.60 -7.28
CA ALA A 97 -6.99 15.73 -5.83
C ALA A 97 -5.60 15.78 -5.15
N GLY A 98 -4.67 16.55 -5.70
CA GLY A 98 -3.35 16.76 -5.08
C GLY A 98 -2.40 15.57 -5.28
N HIS A 99 -1.92 15.42 -6.51
CA HIS A 99 -1.03 14.35 -6.99
C HIS A 99 -1.67 12.95 -7.06
N THR A 100 -3.00 12.88 -7.20
CA THR A 100 -3.80 11.64 -7.39
C THR A 100 -5.09 11.95 -8.16
N THR A 101 -5.78 10.91 -8.64
CA THR A 101 -7.15 10.98 -9.20
C THR A 101 -8.22 10.72 -8.14
N TYR A 102 -9.46 11.11 -8.43
CA TYR A 102 -10.61 10.78 -7.57
C TYR A 102 -10.86 9.27 -7.49
N GLU A 103 -10.68 8.56 -8.60
CA GLU A 103 -10.84 7.09 -8.66
C GLU A 103 -9.84 6.39 -7.73
N SER A 104 -8.58 6.82 -7.76
CA SER A 104 -7.54 6.29 -6.87
C SER A 104 -7.86 6.57 -5.40
N CYS A 105 -8.36 7.78 -5.08
CA CYS A 105 -8.84 8.11 -3.74
C CYS A 105 -9.99 7.21 -3.29
N GLU A 106 -10.93 6.91 -4.18
CA GLU A 106 -12.08 6.05 -3.89
C GLU A 106 -11.63 4.61 -3.60
N GLN A 107 -10.74 4.06 -4.41
CA GLN A 107 -10.17 2.72 -4.21
C GLN A 107 -9.51 2.59 -2.83
N LYS A 108 -8.65 3.55 -2.47
CA LYS A 108 -7.98 3.60 -1.16
C LYS A 108 -8.98 3.82 -0.03
N GLY A 109 -9.98 4.68 -0.24
CA GLY A 109 -11.06 4.96 0.70
C GLY A 109 -11.89 3.72 1.03
N ARG A 110 -12.25 2.93 0.01
CA ARG A 110 -12.96 1.65 0.18
C ARG A 110 -12.12 0.65 0.96
N ALA A 111 -10.84 0.51 0.62
CA ALA A 111 -9.93 -0.42 1.30
C ALA A 111 -9.71 -0.05 2.78
N VAL A 112 -9.45 1.22 3.09
CA VAL A 112 -9.25 1.66 4.49
C VAL A 112 -10.53 1.54 5.30
N TRP A 113 -11.69 1.85 4.71
CA TRP A 113 -12.99 1.70 5.37
C TRP A 113 -13.25 0.23 5.72
N TRP A 114 -13.02 -0.67 4.76
CA TRP A 114 -13.18 -2.10 4.95
C TRP A 114 -12.26 -2.64 6.07
N MET A 115 -10.98 -2.29 6.03
CA MET A 115 -10.02 -2.64 7.07
C MET A 115 -10.47 -2.13 8.46
N MET A 116 -10.90 -0.87 8.55
CA MET A 116 -11.38 -0.29 9.82
C MET A 116 -12.64 -1.00 10.35
N ALA A 117 -13.57 -1.39 9.47
CA ALA A 117 -14.75 -2.14 9.87
C ALA A 117 -14.37 -3.50 10.48
N LEU A 118 -13.46 -4.24 9.85
CA LEU A 118 -12.95 -5.51 10.39
C LEU A 118 -12.26 -5.33 11.74
N LEU A 119 -11.40 -4.32 11.88
CA LEU A 119 -10.72 -4.01 13.15
C LEU A 119 -11.71 -3.58 14.25
N ALA A 120 -12.86 -3.00 13.89
CA ALA A 120 -13.93 -2.69 14.81
C ALA A 120 -14.81 -3.90 15.18
N GLY A 121 -14.50 -5.10 14.66
CA GLY A 121 -15.21 -6.34 14.95
C GLY A 121 -16.47 -6.55 14.10
N TRP A 122 -16.58 -5.88 12.95
CA TRP A 122 -17.68 -6.15 12.01
C TRP A 122 -17.42 -7.48 11.30
N GLU A 123 -18.47 -8.29 11.12
CA GLU A 123 -18.38 -9.54 10.39
C GLU A 123 -18.19 -9.26 8.89
N SER A 124 -17.25 -9.98 8.26
CA SER A 124 -17.17 -10.00 6.81
C SER A 124 -18.35 -10.79 6.21
N PRO A 125 -18.89 -10.40 5.04
CA PRO A 125 -19.85 -11.20 4.30
C PRO A 125 -19.37 -12.63 4.01
#